data_AF-A0A9D6MBI9-F1
#
_entry.id   AF-A0A9D6MBI9-F1
#
_cell.length_a   1.000
_cell.length_b   1.000
_cell.length_c   1.000
_cell.angle_alpha   90.00
_cell.angle_beta   90.00
_cell.angle_gamma   90.00
#
_symmetry.space_group_name_H-M   'P 1'
#
loop_
_entity.id
_entity.type
_entity.pdbx_description
1 polymer ?
#
loop_
_entity_poly.entity_id
_entity_poly.type
_entity_poly.pdbx_seq_one_letter_code
_entity_poly.pdbx_strand_id
1 'polypeptide(L)'
;MNMTIDRHLCDHVLSECEQCFGRLMRNPLGEERPCIVEFGDDGDPILNLTLRYDQIVEQLSLPPADRERVAVEGWSEFVTVTPKFYRE
;
A
#
# COMPACT_ATOMS: atom_id res chain seq x y z
N MET A 1 -10.63 -4.93 6.86
CA MET A 1 -9.78 -5.60 5.84
C MET A 1 -8.33 -5.46 6.27
N ASN A 2 -7.49 -6.47 6.02
CA ASN A 2 -6.05 -6.42 6.35
C ASN A 2 -5.21 -6.69 5.11
N MET A 3 -4.14 -5.92 4.95
CA MET A 3 -3.22 -6.03 3.82
C MET A 3 -1.78 -5.79 4.28
N THR A 4 -0.86 -6.62 3.81
CA THR A 4 0.58 -6.40 4.01
C THR A 4 1.26 -6.23 2.65
N ILE A 5 1.99 -5.12 2.51
CA ILE A 5 2.84 -4.84 1.36
C ILE A 5 4.30 -4.90 1.79
N ASP A 6 5.09 -5.73 1.12
CA ASP A 6 6.54 -5.79 1.28
C ASP A 6 7.25 -5.26 0.03
N ARG A 7 7.85 -4.08 0.17
CA ARG A 7 8.56 -3.39 -0.91
C ARG A 7 9.90 -4.02 -1.26
N HIS A 8 10.46 -4.91 -0.44
CA HIS A 8 11.68 -5.64 -0.80
C HIS A 8 11.44 -6.66 -1.91
N LEU A 9 10.17 -7.01 -2.18
CA LEU A 9 9.79 -7.95 -3.22
C LEU A 9 9.48 -7.27 -4.57
N CYS A 10 9.68 -5.96 -4.67
CA CYS A 10 9.38 -5.19 -5.87
C CYS A 10 10.36 -4.02 -6.02
N ASP A 11 11.06 -4.00 -7.15
CA ASP A 11 12.14 -3.06 -7.49
C ASP A 11 11.66 -1.82 -8.26
N HIS A 12 10.35 -1.68 -8.47
CA HIS A 12 9.76 -0.52 -9.12
C HIS A 12 9.96 0.77 -8.31
N VAL A 13 9.97 1.92 -8.99
CA VAL A 13 10.08 3.23 -8.32
C VAL A 13 8.81 3.58 -7.54
N LEU A 14 8.88 4.59 -6.66
CA LEU A 14 7.75 4.98 -5.80
C LEU A 14 6.48 5.32 -6.59
N SER A 15 6.61 6.07 -7.68
CA SER A 15 5.46 6.47 -8.50
C SER A 15 4.74 5.28 -9.15
N GLU A 16 5.46 4.20 -9.48
CA GLU A 16 4.86 2.97 -9.99
C GLU A 16 4.20 2.17 -8.86
N CYS A 17 4.82 2.16 -7.68
CA CYS A 17 4.22 1.56 -6.49
C CYS A 17 2.90 2.24 -6.12
N GLU A 18 2.83 3.57 -6.14
CA GLU A 18 1.62 4.35 -5.86
C GLU A 18 0.52 4.06 -6.87
N GLN A 19 0.86 3.94 -8.16
CA GLN A 19 -0.09 3.56 -9.19
C GLN A 19 -0.65 2.14 -8.96
N CYS A 20 0.21 1.16 -8.67
CA CYS A 20 -0.24 -0.20 -8.37
C CYS A 20 -1.15 -0.22 -7.13
N PHE A 21 -0.76 0.50 -6.08
CA PHE A 21 -1.55 0.62 -4.85
C PHE A 21 -2.90 1.30 -5.11
N GLY A 22 -2.94 2.39 -5.85
CA GLY A 22 -4.18 3.09 -6.18
C GLY A 22 -5.14 2.26 -7.04
N ARG A 23 -4.63 1.36 -7.89
CA ARG A 23 -5.47 0.39 -8.60
C ARG A 23 -6.02 -0.67 -7.65
N LEU A 24 -5.19 -1.18 -6.75
CA LEU A 24 -5.59 -2.14 -5.73
C LEU A 24 -6.66 -1.59 -4.79
N MET A 25 -6.56 -0.33 -4.37
CA MET A 25 -7.57 0.30 -3.52
C MET A 25 -8.94 0.43 -4.21
N ARG A 26 -8.94 0.65 -5.53
CA ARG A 26 -10.18 0.70 -6.33
C ARG A 26 -10.72 -0.68 -6.67
N ASN A 27 -9.84 -1.67 -6.82
CA ASN A 27 -10.21 -3.04 -7.15
C ASN A 27 -9.32 -4.07 -6.39
N PRO A 28 -9.61 -4.37 -5.11
CA PRO A 28 -8.75 -5.18 -4.26
C PRO A 28 -8.59 -6.64 -4.72
N LEU A 29 -9.54 -7.15 -5.51
CA LEU A 29 -9.54 -8.52 -6.04
C LEU A 29 -9.06 -8.57 -7.50
N GLY A 30 -8.66 -7.43 -8.08
CA GLY A 30 -8.40 -7.31 -9.52
C GLY A 30 -6.95 -7.49 -9.94
N GLU A 31 -6.00 -7.37 -9.02
CA GLU A 31 -4.57 -7.42 -9.35
C GLU A 31 -3.79 -8.21 -8.28
N GLU A 32 -3.21 -9.33 -8.67
CA GLU A 32 -2.18 -10.01 -7.87
C GLU A 32 -0.85 -9.30 -8.08
N ARG A 33 -0.23 -8.82 -6.99
CA ARG A 33 1.10 -8.21 -7.03
C ARG A 33 2.04 -8.98 -6.11
N PRO A 34 3.28 -9.28 -6.54
CA PRO A 34 4.24 -10.03 -5.73
C PRO A 34 4.62 -9.31 -4.43
N CYS A 35 4.47 -7.99 -4.36
CA CYS A 35 4.69 -7.23 -3.15
C CYS A 35 3.51 -7.25 -2.17
N ILE A 36 2.34 -7.80 -2.52
CA ILE A 36 1.22 -8.00 -1.59
C ILE A 36 1.36 -9.41 -1.02
N VAL A 37 1.93 -9.51 0.19
CA VAL A 37 2.27 -10.81 0.80
C VAL A 37 1.14 -11.37 1.66
N GLU A 38 0.20 -10.52 2.03
CA GLU A 38 -0.97 -10.91 2.81
C GLU A 38 -2.14 -10.02 2.44
N PHE A 39 -3.29 -10.66 2.19
CA PHE A 39 -4.55 -9.97 1.93
C PHE A 39 -5.68 -10.81 2.52
N GLY A 40 -6.49 -10.20 3.38
CA GLY A 40 -7.60 -10.86 4.03
C GLY A 40 -8.74 -9.89 4.31
N ASP A 41 -9.97 -10.34 4.04
CA ASP A 41 -11.17 -9.62 4.44
C ASP A 41 -11.69 -10.19 5.77
N ASP A 42 -11.70 -9.36 6.79
CA ASP A 42 -12.21 -9.64 8.13
C ASP A 42 -13.61 -9.05 8.35
N GLY A 43 -14.22 -8.42 7.31
CA GLY A 43 -15.50 -7.74 7.39
C GLY A 43 -15.44 -6.33 7.99
N ASP A 44 -14.25 -5.84 8.40
CA ASP A 44 -14.08 -4.49 8.91
C ASP A 44 -14.02 -3.46 7.75
N PRO A 45 -14.81 -2.38 7.79
CA PRO A 45 -14.75 -1.30 6.80
C PRO A 45 -13.42 -0.53 6.80
N ILE A 46 -12.62 -0.60 7.87
CA ILE A 46 -11.29 -0.02 7.93
C ILE A 46 -10.30 -0.97 7.24
N LEU A 47 -9.43 -0.43 6.40
CA LEU A 47 -8.30 -1.17 5.86
C LEU A 47 -7.10 -0.95 6.80
N ASN A 48 -6.62 -2.01 7.45
CA ASN A 48 -5.33 -1.97 8.13
C ASN A 48 -4.24 -2.40 7.14
N LEU A 49 -3.40 -1.45 6.76
CA LEU A 49 -2.30 -1.64 5.85
C LEU A 49 -0.99 -1.69 6.62
N THR A 50 -0.26 -2.79 6.48
CA THR A 50 1.14 -2.90 6.92
C THR A 50 2.06 -2.68 5.73
N LEU A 51 2.88 -1.64 5.78
CA LEU A 51 3.88 -1.31 4.76
C LEU A 51 5.26 -1.64 5.30
N ARG A 52 5.99 -2.51 4.61
CA ARG A 52 7.39 -2.82 4.90
C ARG A 52 8.26 -2.29 3.79
N TYR A 53 9.17 -1.40 4.12
CA TYR A 53 10.10 -0.79 3.16
C TYR A 53 11.38 -0.35 3.87
N ASP A 54 12.51 -0.43 3.19
CA ASP A 54 13.83 -0.15 3.76
C ASP A 54 14.05 -0.91 5.08
N GLN A 55 14.13 -0.23 6.23
CA GLN A 55 14.19 -0.84 7.56
C GLN A 55 12.99 -0.44 8.43
N ILE A 56 11.91 -0.01 7.77
CA ILE A 56 10.73 0.59 8.37
C ILE A 56 9.54 -0.36 8.19
N VAL A 57 8.73 -0.47 9.25
CA VAL A 57 7.41 -1.09 9.22
C VAL A 57 6.41 -0.05 9.69
N GLU A 58 5.55 0.39 8.78
CA GLU A 58 4.47 1.34 9.08
C GLU A 58 3.12 0.61 9.07
N GLN A 59 2.24 1.01 10.00
CA GLN A 59 0.87 0.51 10.07
C GLN A 59 -0.11 1.66 9.91
N LEU A 60 -0.91 1.61 8.86
CA LEU A 60 -1.91 2.61 8.54
C LEU A 60 -3.30 2.02 8.71
N SER A 61 -4.16 2.70 9.47
CA SER A 61 -5.58 2.40 9.54
C SER A 61 -6.32 3.38 8.62
N LEU A 62 -6.77 2.87 7.48
CA LEU A 62 -7.38 3.65 6.40
C LEU A 62 -8.90 3.43 6.43
N PRO A 63 -9.68 4.36 7.03
CA PRO A 63 -11.13 4.32 6.96
C PRO A 63 -11.61 4.50 5.51
N PRO A 64 -12.87 4.16 5.18
CA PRO A 64 -13.39 4.26 3.82
C PRO A 64 -13.19 5.63 3.15
N ALA A 65 -13.27 6.72 3.93
CA ALA A 65 -13.05 8.07 3.43
C ALA A 65 -11.61 8.33 2.95
N ASP A 66 -10.62 7.68 3.57
CA ASP A 66 -9.21 7.84 3.21
C ASP A 66 -8.76 6.84 2.14
N ARG A 67 -9.54 5.79 1.85
CA ARG A 67 -9.23 4.82 0.79
C ARG A 67 -9.17 5.45 -0.60
N GLU A 68 -10.10 6.35 -0.93
CA GLU A 68 -10.04 7.02 -2.24
C GLU A 68 -8.89 8.04 -2.26
N ARG A 69 -8.64 8.73 -1.14
CA ARG A 69 -7.55 9.70 -1.04
C ARG A 69 -6.21 9.03 -1.24
N VAL A 70 -5.93 7.94 -0.55
CA VAL A 70 -4.68 7.18 -0.70
C VAL A 70 -4.54 6.59 -2.11
N ALA A 71 -5.65 6.31 -2.80
CA ALA A 71 -5.66 5.80 -4.17
C ALA A 71 -5.37 6.87 -5.23
N VAL A 72 -5.49 8.15 -4.87
CA VAL A 72 -5.23 9.31 -5.74
C VAL A 72 -3.90 9.97 -5.37
N GLU A 73 -3.69 10.25 -4.09
CA GLU A 73 -2.54 10.98 -3.53
C GLU A 73 -1.32 10.07 -3.35
N GLY A 74 -1.53 8.75 -3.21
CA GLY A 74 -0.48 7.80 -2.88
C GLY A 74 -0.35 7.56 -1.37
N TRP A 75 0.14 6.38 -0.98
CA TRP A 75 0.31 6.02 0.43
C TRP A 75 1.47 6.74 1.11
N SER A 76 2.40 7.29 0.32
CA SER A 76 3.56 8.03 0.78
C SER A 76 3.21 9.29 1.59
N GLU A 77 2.03 9.87 1.34
CA GLU A 77 1.49 11.03 2.07
C GLU A 77 0.94 10.66 3.47
N PHE A 78 0.77 9.36 3.74
CA PHE A 78 0.16 8.85 4.98
C PHE A 78 1.19 8.20 5.92
N VAL A 79 2.45 8.07 5.50
CA VAL A 79 3.53 7.49 6.31
C VAL A 79 4.39 8.55 6.95
N THR A 80 5.08 8.19 8.04
CA THR A 80 5.95 9.11 8.78
C THR A 80 7.20 9.50 7.99
N VAL A 81 7.70 8.58 7.17
CA VAL A 81 8.91 8.75 6.36
C VAL A 81 8.61 8.33 4.94
N THR A 82 8.61 9.31 4.02
CA THR A 82 8.47 9.04 2.59
C THR A 82 9.66 8.21 2.09
N PRO A 83 9.43 7.00 1.57
CA PRO A 83 10.49 6.16 1.06
C PRO A 83 11.13 6.79 -0.17
N LYS A 84 12.40 6.50 -0.36
CA LYS A 84 13.17 6.92 -1.52
C LYS A 84 13.49 5.72 -2.40
N PHE A 85 12.46 5.18 -3.08
CA PHE A 85 12.65 4.13 -4.07
C PHE A 85 13.24 4.73 -5.34
N TYR A 86 14.56 4.89 -5.35
CA TYR A 86 15.29 5.27 -6.54
C TYR A 86 15.58 4.03 -7.38
N ARG A 87 15.53 4.22 -8.70
CA ARG A 87 16.13 3.30 -9.67
C ARG A 87 17.40 3.98 -10.17
N GLU A 88 18.54 3.30 -10.03
CA GLU A 88 19.80 3.71 -10.66
C GLU A 88 19.75 3.53 -12.18
#